data_AF-A0A947CLU0-F1
#
_entry.id   AF-A0A947CLU0-F1
#
_cell.length_a   1.000
_cell.length_b   1.000
_cell.length_c   1.000
_cell.angle_alpha   90.00
_cell.angle_beta   90.00
_cell.angle_gamma   90.00
#
_symmetry.space_group_name_H-M   'P 1'
#
loop_
_entity.id
_entity.type
_entity.pdbx_description
1 polymer ?
#
loop_
_entity_poly.entity_id
_entity_poly.type
_entity_poly.pdbx_seq_one_letter_code
_entity_poly.pdbx_strand_id
1 'polypeptide(L)'
;MKKLLLYLALAVACGGAKEKKTTVATVDPLQDLGAGIEELRRDLESTVLENYSHLSLGNIEAYADSVADDGAIALIGPRPRDLVVDGMTFRDRRDRRMYRERDVRIYSKKLEMHLSEDGSSAWVADELSYRVPYADREAALALRYTAMFVRRSGRWEMVGEHMSYPLAVDRAIAFARAESFPKLRKMGKNIGKGAEEAASVVRRVHAGEREYRERHVSASASSLWWLPDPSAEYRGEAIWSAPGVEASYGSGASLQRVGIVARAVSEGTIAWVAEHLFLRARAYDDDILVPLRALYVLERTGQDWQIVQAHLSVPLDDEQLNELIFGKKKLTDRVGPGRRGTAAP
;
A
#
# COMPACT_ATOMS: atom_id res chain seq x y z
N MET A 1 -18.43 -64.61 -34.19
CA MET A 1 -18.78 -64.79 -32.76
C MET A 1 -19.27 -63.42 -32.26
N LYS A 2 -20.56 -63.03 -32.36
CA LYS A 2 -21.75 -63.40 -31.55
C LYS A 2 -21.51 -63.37 -30.02
N LYS A 3 -22.30 -62.51 -29.34
CA LYS A 3 -22.65 -62.39 -27.89
C LYS A 3 -22.06 -61.15 -27.20
N LEU A 4 -22.77 -60.35 -26.40
CA LEU A 4 -24.17 -60.32 -25.95
C LEU A 4 -24.42 -58.96 -25.25
N LEU A 5 -25.66 -58.45 -25.36
CA LEU A 5 -26.21 -57.29 -24.63
C LEU A 5 -26.11 -57.43 -23.10
N LEU A 6 -26.01 -56.28 -22.40
CA LEU A 6 -26.88 -56.03 -21.24
C LEU A 6 -27.20 -54.53 -21.14
N TYR A 7 -28.42 -54.19 -21.58
CA TYR A 7 -29.11 -52.95 -21.28
C TYR A 7 -29.64 -53.02 -19.84
N LEU A 8 -29.33 -52.04 -19.00
CA LEU A 8 -30.06 -51.82 -17.75
C LEU A 8 -30.81 -50.49 -17.86
N ALA A 9 -32.10 -50.59 -18.17
CA ALA A 9 -33.05 -49.49 -18.10
C ALA A 9 -33.53 -49.38 -16.65
N LEU A 10 -33.12 -48.31 -15.95
CA LEU A 10 -33.70 -47.91 -14.68
C LEU A 10 -34.79 -46.88 -14.96
N ALA A 11 -36.03 -47.38 -15.02
CA ALA A 11 -37.23 -46.57 -14.93
C ALA A 11 -37.40 -46.11 -13.48
N VAL A 12 -37.08 -44.84 -13.21
CA VAL A 12 -37.46 -44.18 -11.95
C VAL A 12 -38.78 -43.46 -12.18
N ALA A 13 -39.77 -43.86 -11.38
CA ALA A 13 -41.14 -43.43 -11.44
C ALA A 13 -41.29 -41.91 -11.26
N CYS A 14 -41.98 -41.29 -12.21
CA CYS A 14 -42.51 -39.93 -12.11
C CYS A 14 -43.60 -39.86 -11.03
N GLY A 15 -43.20 -39.54 -9.80
CA GLY A 15 -44.12 -39.08 -8.76
C GLY A 15 -44.54 -37.65 -9.04
N GLY A 16 -45.78 -37.46 -9.50
CA GLY A 16 -46.40 -36.15 -9.71
C GLY A 16 -46.65 -35.43 -8.38
N ALA A 17 -45.67 -34.70 -7.89
CA ALA A 17 -45.88 -33.69 -6.86
C ALA A 17 -46.41 -32.41 -7.54
N LYS A 18 -47.60 -31.95 -7.15
CA LYS A 18 -48.11 -30.62 -7.50
C LYS A 18 -47.07 -29.58 -7.11
N GLU A 19 -46.47 -28.95 -8.12
CA GLU A 19 -45.63 -27.76 -7.96
C GLU A 19 -46.44 -26.70 -7.21
N LYS A 20 -46.16 -26.54 -5.91
CA LYS A 20 -46.49 -25.30 -5.23
C LYS A 20 -45.66 -24.23 -5.92
N LYS A 21 -46.33 -23.34 -6.65
CA LYS A 21 -45.77 -22.05 -7.06
C LYS A 21 -45.29 -21.35 -5.79
N THR A 22 -44.02 -21.58 -5.47
CA THR A 22 -43.33 -20.84 -4.45
C THR A 22 -43.14 -19.48 -5.08
N THR A 23 -43.96 -18.52 -4.66
CA THR A 23 -43.74 -17.11 -4.96
C THR A 23 -42.40 -16.78 -4.33
N VAL A 24 -41.32 -16.88 -5.10
CA VAL A 24 -40.00 -16.41 -4.70
C VAL A 24 -40.22 -14.91 -4.54
N ALA A 25 -40.25 -14.47 -3.27
CA ALA A 25 -40.16 -13.06 -2.99
C ALA A 25 -38.89 -12.59 -3.70
N THR A 26 -39.05 -11.70 -4.68
CA THR A 26 -37.94 -10.93 -5.23
C THR A 26 -37.39 -10.10 -4.09
N VAL A 27 -36.44 -10.69 -3.36
CA VAL A 27 -35.57 -9.96 -2.45
C VAL A 27 -34.82 -9.01 -3.36
N ASP A 28 -35.05 -7.71 -3.14
CA ASP A 28 -34.32 -6.67 -3.85
C ASP A 28 -32.83 -6.85 -3.51
N PRO A 29 -31.98 -7.29 -4.46
CA PRO A 29 -30.58 -7.59 -4.18
C PRO A 29 -29.84 -6.40 -3.60
N LEU A 30 -30.35 -5.18 -3.84
CA LEU A 30 -29.76 -3.93 -3.39
C LEU A 30 -30.04 -3.60 -1.92
N GLN A 31 -31.15 -4.09 -1.33
CA GLN A 31 -31.42 -3.89 0.10
C GLN A 31 -30.56 -4.79 1.00
N ASP A 32 -30.17 -5.97 0.51
CA ASP A 32 -29.31 -6.92 1.24
C ASP A 32 -27.82 -6.50 1.21
N LEU A 33 -27.43 -5.69 0.21
CA LEU A 33 -26.07 -5.13 0.12
C LEU A 33 -25.75 -4.15 1.27
N GLY A 34 -26.72 -3.40 1.79
CA GLY A 34 -26.48 -2.42 2.85
C GLY A 34 -26.01 -3.06 4.17
N ALA A 35 -26.66 -4.16 4.56
CA ALA A 35 -26.22 -4.97 5.71
C ALA A 35 -24.88 -5.66 5.39
N GLY A 36 -24.68 -6.10 4.14
CA GLY A 36 -23.44 -6.70 3.68
C GLY A 36 -22.23 -5.75 3.72
N ILE A 37 -22.37 -4.47 3.33
CA ILE A 37 -21.26 -3.50 3.27
C ILE A 37 -20.70 -3.19 4.67
N GLU A 38 -21.57 -3.06 5.67
CA GLU A 38 -21.15 -2.90 7.07
C GLU A 38 -20.36 -4.11 7.58
N GLU A 39 -20.83 -5.32 7.24
CA GLU A 39 -20.14 -6.57 7.58
C GLU A 39 -18.79 -6.67 6.87
N LEU A 40 -18.73 -6.37 5.59
CA LEU A 40 -17.51 -6.34 4.79
C LEU A 40 -16.48 -5.35 5.35
N ARG A 41 -16.94 -4.18 5.84
CA ARG A 41 -16.04 -3.21 6.45
C ARG A 41 -15.48 -3.71 7.78
N ARG A 42 -16.29 -4.34 8.63
CA ARG A 42 -15.81 -4.93 9.90
C ARG A 42 -14.82 -6.07 9.65
N ASP A 43 -15.09 -6.89 8.65
CA ASP A 43 -14.18 -7.96 8.22
C ASP A 43 -12.84 -7.39 7.72
N LEU A 44 -12.88 -6.33 6.91
CA LEU A 44 -11.69 -5.61 6.46
C LEU A 44 -10.92 -4.99 7.63
N GLU A 45 -11.61 -4.32 8.56
CA GLU A 45 -11.02 -3.72 9.76
C GLU A 45 -10.27 -4.77 10.59
N SER A 46 -10.95 -5.90 10.86
CA SER A 46 -10.34 -7.03 11.57
C SER A 46 -9.09 -7.52 10.85
N THR A 47 -9.16 -7.69 9.53
CA THR A 47 -8.01 -8.12 8.71
C THR A 47 -6.83 -7.15 8.82
N VAL A 48 -7.09 -5.85 8.73
CA VAL A 48 -6.04 -4.81 8.81
C VAL A 48 -5.39 -4.79 10.19
N LEU A 49 -6.19 -4.82 11.26
CA LEU A 49 -5.68 -4.80 12.63
C LEU A 49 -4.95 -6.10 12.99
N GLU A 50 -5.43 -7.24 12.48
CA GLU A 50 -4.75 -8.52 12.62
C GLU A 50 -3.38 -8.51 11.95
N ASN A 51 -3.25 -7.91 10.75
CA ASN A 51 -1.96 -7.72 10.10
C ASN A 51 -0.98 -6.90 10.95
N TYR A 52 -1.45 -5.85 11.63
CA TYR A 52 -0.60 -5.08 12.55
C TYR A 52 -0.17 -5.91 13.77
N SER A 53 -1.05 -6.78 14.28
CA SER A 53 -0.75 -7.71 15.37
C SER A 53 0.31 -8.73 14.94
N HIS A 54 0.14 -9.36 13.77
CA HIS A 54 1.11 -10.32 13.22
C HIS A 54 2.49 -9.69 13.05
N LEU A 55 2.56 -8.47 12.50
CA LEU A 55 3.82 -7.73 12.39
C LEU A 55 4.40 -7.37 13.76
N SER A 56 3.59 -7.01 14.76
CA SER A 56 4.08 -6.70 16.11
C SER A 56 4.69 -7.94 16.79
N LEU A 57 3.99 -9.07 16.69
CA LEU A 57 4.40 -10.36 17.27
C LEU A 57 5.54 -11.04 16.49
N GLY A 58 5.93 -10.51 15.33
CA GLY A 58 6.91 -11.14 14.45
C GLY A 58 6.41 -12.42 13.77
N ASN A 59 5.08 -12.61 13.68
CA ASN A 59 4.44 -13.71 12.99
C ASN A 59 4.39 -13.43 11.48
N ILE A 60 5.55 -13.48 10.83
CA ILE A 60 5.70 -13.11 9.41
C ILE A 60 4.96 -14.08 8.49
N GLU A 61 4.81 -15.34 8.90
CA GLU A 61 4.05 -16.34 8.14
C GLU A 61 2.55 -15.99 8.10
N ALA A 62 1.94 -15.67 9.24
CA ALA A 62 0.53 -15.28 9.25
C ALA A 62 0.29 -13.93 8.53
N TYR A 63 1.23 -12.98 8.63
CA TYR A 63 1.15 -11.77 7.81
C TYR A 63 1.30 -12.10 6.31
N ALA A 64 2.14 -13.07 5.93
CA ALA A 64 2.28 -13.52 4.53
C ALA A 64 0.98 -14.08 3.97
N ASP A 65 0.22 -14.79 4.79
CA ASP A 65 -1.03 -15.45 4.39
C ASP A 65 -2.15 -14.45 4.06
N SER A 66 -2.04 -13.19 4.49
CA SER A 66 -2.96 -12.12 4.08
C SER A 66 -2.52 -11.38 2.81
N VAL A 67 -1.36 -11.70 2.25
CA VAL A 67 -0.86 -11.11 0.99
C VAL A 67 -1.21 -12.02 -0.17
N ALA A 68 -1.68 -11.44 -1.29
CA ALA A 68 -1.96 -12.20 -2.50
C ALA A 68 -0.71 -12.95 -3.01
N ASP A 69 -0.90 -14.20 -3.44
CA ASP A 69 0.18 -15.11 -3.85
C ASP A 69 0.37 -15.20 -5.38
N ASP A 70 -0.55 -14.62 -6.15
CA ASP A 70 -0.57 -14.60 -7.63
C ASP A 70 0.53 -13.73 -8.27
N GLY A 71 1.38 -13.12 -7.43
CA GLY A 71 2.47 -12.26 -7.87
C GLY A 71 2.02 -10.94 -8.46
N ALA A 72 0.74 -10.54 -8.32
CA ALA A 72 0.25 -9.21 -8.68
C ALA A 72 0.24 -8.31 -7.43
N ILE A 73 1.41 -8.15 -6.80
CA ILE A 73 1.57 -7.38 -5.56
C ILE A 73 2.58 -6.24 -5.71
N ALA A 74 2.35 -5.15 -4.98
CA ALA A 74 3.32 -4.07 -4.76
C ALA A 74 3.39 -3.68 -3.29
N LEU A 75 4.47 -4.08 -2.60
CA LEU A 75 4.70 -3.76 -1.20
C LEU A 75 5.93 -2.85 -1.06
N ILE A 76 5.71 -1.64 -0.59
CA ILE A 76 6.70 -0.58 -0.44
C ILE A 76 6.86 -0.28 1.04
N GLY A 77 8.08 -0.45 1.58
CA GLY A 77 8.40 -0.05 2.94
C GLY A 77 9.28 1.21 2.98
N PRO A 78 9.60 1.67 4.20
CA PRO A 78 10.33 2.92 4.42
C PRO A 78 11.79 2.81 3.96
N ARG A 79 12.38 1.61 3.92
CA ARG A 79 13.80 1.45 3.55
C ARG A 79 14.01 1.29 2.04
N PRO A 80 15.18 1.67 1.51
CA PRO A 80 15.52 1.58 0.09
C PRO A 80 15.49 0.16 -0.50
N ARG A 81 15.55 -0.86 0.35
CA ARG A 81 15.46 -2.27 -0.06
C ARG A 81 14.08 -2.89 0.20
N ASP A 82 13.20 -2.19 0.90
CA ASP A 82 11.84 -2.63 1.20
C ASP A 82 10.95 -2.40 -0.03
N LEU A 83 11.15 -3.24 -1.03
CA LEU A 83 10.34 -3.25 -2.25
C LEU A 83 10.09 -4.70 -2.68
N VAL A 84 8.81 -5.07 -2.70
CA VAL A 84 8.27 -6.31 -3.29
C VAL A 84 7.37 -5.91 -4.45
N VAL A 85 7.69 -6.36 -5.65
CA VAL A 85 6.86 -6.15 -6.84
C VAL A 85 6.91 -7.39 -7.70
N ASP A 86 5.79 -7.76 -8.33
CA ASP A 86 5.67 -8.66 -9.48
C ASP A 86 6.68 -9.79 -9.69
N GLY A 87 6.21 -11.04 -9.58
CA GLY A 87 7.04 -12.24 -9.80
C GLY A 87 8.08 -12.47 -8.70
N MET A 88 8.09 -11.62 -7.70
CA MET A 88 8.80 -11.79 -6.45
C MET A 88 7.88 -12.55 -5.49
N THR A 89 8.20 -13.80 -5.13
CA THR A 89 7.40 -14.48 -4.10
C THR A 89 7.54 -13.72 -2.78
N PHE A 90 6.44 -13.61 -2.03
CA PHE A 90 6.48 -13.07 -0.68
C PHE A 90 7.30 -13.99 0.25
N ARG A 91 7.19 -15.30 0.07
CA ARG A 91 7.84 -16.34 0.89
C ARG A 91 9.37 -16.33 0.81
N ASP A 92 9.96 -15.80 -0.26
CA ASP A 92 11.42 -15.64 -0.36
C ASP A 92 11.97 -14.45 0.46
N ARG A 93 11.16 -13.81 1.33
CA ARG A 93 11.49 -12.47 1.86
C ARG A 93 11.59 -12.36 3.36
N ARG A 94 12.48 -11.44 3.71
CA ARG A 94 12.87 -11.05 5.05
C ARG A 94 11.72 -10.36 5.75
N ASP A 95 11.57 -10.65 7.03
CA ASP A 95 10.76 -9.96 8.03
C ASP A 95 10.58 -8.44 7.73
N ARG A 96 9.34 -7.97 7.63
CA ARG A 96 9.06 -6.59 7.21
C ARG A 96 9.21 -5.55 8.31
N ARG A 97 9.43 -5.98 9.56
CA ARG A 97 9.69 -5.05 10.66
C ARG A 97 10.92 -4.20 10.37
N MET A 98 10.86 -2.92 10.72
CA MET A 98 12.01 -2.03 10.67
C MET A 98 13.07 -2.46 11.69
N TYR A 99 12.64 -2.83 12.90
CA TYR A 99 13.48 -3.25 14.01
C TYR A 99 13.19 -4.70 14.42
N ARG A 100 13.67 -5.66 13.61
CA ARG A 100 13.37 -7.10 13.74
C ARG A 100 13.84 -7.72 15.05
N GLU A 101 14.94 -7.20 15.59
CA GLU A 101 15.59 -7.70 16.81
C GLU A 101 14.95 -7.16 18.10
N ARG A 102 13.79 -6.50 18.01
CA ARG A 102 13.15 -5.80 19.13
C ARG A 102 11.68 -6.16 19.25
N ASP A 103 11.16 -6.06 20.48
CA ASP A 103 9.74 -6.16 20.79
C ASP A 103 9.01 -4.91 20.27
N VAL A 104 8.61 -4.95 19.00
CA VAL A 104 7.93 -3.85 18.32
C VAL A 104 6.44 -3.92 18.58
N ARG A 105 5.81 -2.76 18.78
CA ARG A 105 4.33 -2.66 18.85
C ARG A 105 3.82 -1.68 17.83
N ILE A 106 2.82 -2.06 17.06
CA ILE A 106 2.19 -1.22 16.05
C ILE A 106 0.77 -0.90 16.52
N TYR A 107 0.46 0.39 16.61
CA TYR A 107 -0.89 0.85 16.95
C TYR A 107 -1.45 1.68 15.81
N SER A 108 -2.66 1.35 15.38
CA SER A 108 -3.48 2.23 14.54
C SER A 108 -3.81 3.53 15.29
N LYS A 109 -3.84 4.65 14.58
CA LYS A 109 -4.26 5.95 15.13
C LYS A 109 -5.43 6.56 14.36
N LYS A 110 -5.51 6.31 13.05
CA LYS A 110 -6.47 6.97 12.18
C LYS A 110 -6.79 6.06 10.99
N LEU A 111 -7.27 4.85 11.27
CA LEU A 111 -7.65 3.91 10.23
C LEU A 111 -8.89 4.42 9.49
N GLU A 112 -8.70 4.69 8.21
CA GLU A 112 -9.72 5.02 7.24
C GLU A 112 -9.82 3.89 6.22
N MET A 113 -11.05 3.51 5.87
CA MET A 113 -11.32 2.36 5.01
C MET A 113 -12.38 2.72 3.99
N HIS A 114 -12.17 2.28 2.77
CA HIS A 114 -13.06 2.48 1.65
C HIS A 114 -13.23 1.16 0.91
N LEU A 115 -14.47 0.89 0.53
CA LEU A 115 -14.86 -0.27 -0.27
C LEU A 115 -15.24 0.23 -1.66
N SER A 116 -14.91 -0.55 -2.68
CA SER A 116 -15.51 -0.35 -4.01
C SER A 116 -17.03 -0.56 -3.94
N GLU A 117 -17.76 -0.01 -4.90
CA GLU A 117 -19.23 -0.09 -4.96
C GLU A 117 -19.75 -1.54 -4.90
N ASP A 118 -19.04 -2.46 -5.54
CA ASP A 118 -19.35 -3.90 -5.58
C ASP A 118 -18.80 -4.69 -4.38
N GLY A 119 -18.09 -4.03 -3.45
CA GLY A 119 -17.44 -4.66 -2.29
C GLY A 119 -16.34 -5.68 -2.62
N SER A 120 -15.86 -5.73 -3.87
CA SER A 120 -14.84 -6.68 -4.32
C SER A 120 -13.41 -6.21 -4.03
N SER A 121 -13.22 -4.93 -3.77
CA SER A 121 -11.93 -4.31 -3.47
C SER A 121 -12.07 -3.32 -2.32
N ALA A 122 -10.95 -3.03 -1.67
CA ALA A 122 -10.86 -2.02 -0.64
C ALA A 122 -9.52 -1.28 -0.69
N TRP A 123 -9.50 -0.07 -0.18
CA TRP A 123 -8.26 0.62 0.13
C TRP A 123 -8.36 1.28 1.49
N VAL A 124 -7.22 1.34 2.17
CA VAL A 124 -7.12 1.85 3.52
C VAL A 124 -5.97 2.83 3.63
N ALA A 125 -6.13 3.77 4.55
CA ALA A 125 -5.10 4.69 4.99
C ALA A 125 -5.07 4.71 6.52
N ASP A 126 -3.89 4.77 7.11
CA ASP A 126 -3.71 4.85 8.55
C ASP A 126 -2.45 5.63 8.93
N GLU A 127 -2.49 6.25 10.10
CA GLU A 127 -1.31 6.73 10.79
C GLU A 127 -0.93 5.72 11.87
N LEU A 128 0.22 5.08 11.72
CA LEU A 128 0.67 4.07 12.67
C LEU A 128 1.61 4.69 13.71
N SER A 129 1.41 4.33 14.97
CA SER A 129 2.43 4.50 16.01
C SER A 129 3.25 3.22 16.12
N TYR A 130 4.40 3.20 15.46
CA TYR A 130 5.35 2.09 15.50
C TYR A 130 6.31 2.29 16.66
N ARG A 131 6.16 1.49 17.72
CA ARG A 131 6.88 1.64 18.98
C ARG A 131 8.03 0.66 19.09
N VAL A 132 9.17 1.19 19.53
CA VAL A 132 10.43 0.45 19.59
C VAL A 132 11.11 0.72 20.94
N PRO A 133 11.39 -0.32 21.74
CA PRO A 133 12.26 -0.19 22.90
C PRO A 133 13.65 0.30 22.49
N TYR A 134 14.16 1.31 23.18
CA TYR A 134 15.49 1.87 22.95
C TYR A 134 16.10 2.35 24.27
N ALA A 135 17.15 1.65 24.71
CA ALA A 135 17.67 1.78 26.07
C ALA A 135 16.54 1.65 27.10
N ASP A 136 16.43 2.57 28.06
CA ASP A 136 15.40 2.58 29.10
C ASP A 136 14.13 3.35 28.68
N ARG A 137 13.92 3.59 27.38
CA ARG A 137 12.79 4.35 26.84
C ARG A 137 12.11 3.62 25.69
N GLU A 138 10.91 4.07 25.35
CA GLU A 138 10.20 3.65 24.14
C GLU A 138 10.19 4.82 23.15
N ALA A 139 10.68 4.60 21.93
CA ALA A 139 10.50 5.54 20.84
C ALA A 139 9.22 5.21 20.08
N ALA A 140 8.45 6.24 19.74
CA ALA A 140 7.26 6.11 18.90
C ALA A 140 7.51 6.80 17.56
N LEU A 141 7.48 6.02 16.48
CA LEU A 141 7.58 6.50 15.12
C LEU A 141 6.17 6.69 14.57
N ALA A 142 5.87 7.88 14.06
CA ALA A 142 4.65 8.12 13.29
C ALA A 142 4.89 7.69 11.85
N LEU A 143 4.25 6.61 11.41
CA LEU A 143 4.30 6.14 10.03
C LEU A 143 3.00 6.45 9.32
N ARG A 144 3.10 6.73 8.02
CA ARG A 144 1.97 6.70 7.10
C ARG A 144 1.86 5.31 6.50
N TYR A 145 0.64 4.79 6.45
CA TYR A 145 0.36 3.47 5.92
C TYR A 145 -0.81 3.56 4.96
N THR A 146 -0.62 3.08 3.73
CA THR A 146 -1.72 2.81 2.82
C THR A 146 -1.66 1.36 2.36
N ALA A 147 -2.82 0.76 2.16
CA ALA A 147 -2.90 -0.56 1.56
C ALA A 147 -4.13 -0.70 0.67
N MET A 148 -4.09 -1.69 -0.22
CA MET A 148 -5.16 -2.07 -1.10
C MET A 148 -5.39 -3.57 -1.00
N PHE A 149 -6.65 -3.95 -0.86
CA PHE A 149 -7.11 -5.31 -0.70
C PHE A 149 -8.09 -5.68 -1.81
N VAL A 150 -8.10 -6.96 -2.16
CA VAL A 150 -9.09 -7.57 -3.04
C VAL A 150 -9.77 -8.71 -2.29
N ARG A 151 -11.08 -8.87 -2.49
CA ARG A 151 -11.83 -9.95 -1.87
C ARG A 151 -11.85 -11.16 -2.78
N ARG A 152 -11.26 -12.27 -2.32
CA ARG A 152 -11.20 -13.54 -3.07
C ARG A 152 -11.61 -14.68 -2.16
N SER A 153 -12.52 -15.52 -2.64
CA SER A 153 -13.00 -16.68 -1.89
C SER A 153 -13.47 -16.33 -0.46
N GLY A 154 -14.09 -15.16 -0.30
CA GLY A 154 -14.60 -14.68 0.99
C GLY A 154 -13.56 -14.09 1.94
N ARG A 155 -12.31 -13.88 1.52
CA ARG A 155 -11.24 -13.28 2.35
C ARG A 155 -10.65 -12.04 1.68
N TRP A 156 -10.13 -11.13 2.49
CA TRP A 156 -9.35 -9.99 2.02
C TRP A 156 -7.89 -10.39 1.81
N GLU A 157 -7.40 -10.19 0.60
CA GLU A 157 -5.99 -10.38 0.23
C GLU A 157 -5.37 -9.03 -0.13
N MET A 158 -4.26 -8.69 0.50
CA MET A 158 -3.50 -7.47 0.23
C MET A 158 -2.74 -7.60 -1.09
N VAL A 159 -2.97 -6.66 -2.00
CA VAL A 159 -2.31 -6.56 -3.31
C VAL A 159 -1.41 -5.33 -3.43
N GLY A 160 -1.62 -4.33 -2.59
CA GLY A 160 -0.80 -3.12 -2.56
C GLY A 160 -0.56 -2.67 -1.13
N GLU A 161 0.65 -2.23 -0.81
CA GLU A 161 0.98 -1.63 0.46
C GLU A 161 2.07 -0.58 0.28
N HIS A 162 1.94 0.55 0.96
CA HIS A 162 2.98 1.55 1.06
C HIS A 162 3.04 2.07 2.50
N MET A 163 4.13 1.74 3.19
CA MET A 163 4.47 2.23 4.52
C MET A 163 5.66 3.18 4.43
N SER A 164 5.56 4.35 5.04
CA SER A 164 6.63 5.34 5.01
C SER A 164 6.72 6.17 6.28
N TYR A 165 7.89 6.77 6.51
CA TYR A 165 8.07 7.81 7.52
C TYR A 165 7.91 9.17 6.81
N PRO A 166 7.03 10.07 7.29
CA PRO A 166 6.86 11.38 6.68
C PRO A 166 8.13 12.22 6.91
N LEU A 167 8.68 12.77 5.82
CA LEU A 167 9.96 13.49 5.83
C LEU A 167 9.76 14.90 5.31
N ALA A 168 10.04 15.89 6.17
CA ALA A 168 9.98 17.29 5.79
C ALA A 168 10.90 17.58 4.58
N VAL A 169 10.44 18.43 3.67
CA VAL A 169 11.16 18.74 2.42
C VAL A 169 12.59 19.22 2.68
N ASP A 170 12.79 20.12 3.64
CA ASP A 170 14.12 20.64 3.99
C ASP A 170 15.09 19.53 4.41
N ARG A 171 14.58 18.48 5.07
CA ARG A 171 15.37 17.32 5.45
C ARG A 171 15.69 16.43 4.25
N ALA A 172 14.73 16.22 3.35
CA ALA A 172 14.98 15.52 2.09
C ALA A 172 16.06 16.24 1.25
N ILE A 173 15.99 17.57 1.16
CA ILE A 173 17.01 18.41 0.51
C ILE A 173 18.36 18.26 1.19
N ALA A 174 18.42 18.32 2.52
CA ALA A 174 19.67 18.15 3.26
C ALA A 174 20.32 16.78 3.01
N PHE A 175 19.55 15.70 2.98
CA PHE A 175 20.06 14.37 2.64
C PHE A 175 20.53 14.27 1.18
N ALA A 176 19.82 14.91 0.26
CA ALA A 176 20.21 14.93 -1.15
C ALA A 176 21.56 15.64 -1.36
N ARG A 177 21.76 16.80 -0.73
CA ARG A 177 23.01 17.58 -0.80
C ARG A 177 24.19 16.87 -0.18
N ALA A 178 23.95 16.06 0.85
CA ALA A 178 24.97 15.24 1.49
C ALA A 178 25.24 13.93 0.72
N GLU A 179 24.69 13.75 -0.48
CA GLU A 179 24.73 12.51 -1.28
C GLU A 179 24.39 11.26 -0.47
N SER A 180 23.54 11.43 0.56
CA SER A 180 23.30 10.42 1.58
C SER A 180 22.14 9.50 1.21
N PHE A 181 21.60 9.60 -0.01
CA PHE A 181 20.54 8.70 -0.43
C PHE A 181 21.10 7.36 -0.91
N PRO A 182 20.74 6.26 -0.23
CA PRO A 182 21.13 4.92 -0.64
C PRO A 182 20.48 4.54 -1.99
N LYS A 183 21.18 3.68 -2.73
CA LYS A 183 20.67 3.16 -4.01
C LYS A 183 19.38 2.37 -3.80
N LEU A 184 18.33 2.77 -4.51
CA LEU A 184 17.06 2.04 -4.50
C LEU A 184 17.20 0.65 -5.10
N ARG A 185 16.48 -0.32 -4.52
CA ARG A 185 16.18 -1.56 -5.24
C ARG A 185 15.47 -1.21 -6.56
N LYS A 186 15.88 -1.82 -7.67
CA LYS A 186 15.28 -1.52 -8.98
C LYS A 186 13.82 -1.97 -9.02
N MET A 187 12.92 -1.06 -9.35
CA MET A 187 11.58 -1.38 -9.81
C MET A 187 11.64 -1.56 -11.33
N GLY A 188 11.11 -2.67 -11.84
CA GLY A 188 11.05 -2.94 -13.27
C GLY A 188 10.07 -2.02 -14.01
N LYS A 189 9.79 -2.36 -15.26
CA LYS A 189 8.65 -1.82 -16.00
C LYS A 189 7.72 -2.99 -16.29
N ASN A 190 6.60 -3.07 -15.58
CA ASN A 190 5.63 -4.15 -15.76
C ASN A 190 4.20 -3.63 -15.58
N ILE A 191 3.57 -3.30 -16.70
CA ILE A 191 2.17 -2.85 -16.73
C ILE A 191 1.36 -4.07 -17.16
N GLY A 192 0.55 -4.60 -16.24
CA GLY A 192 -0.31 -5.74 -16.51
C GLY A 192 -1.47 -5.36 -17.42
N LYS A 193 -2.03 -6.37 -18.09
CA LYS A 193 -3.19 -6.22 -18.97
C LYS A 193 -4.35 -5.54 -18.22
N GLY A 194 -4.94 -4.51 -18.84
CA GLY A 194 -6.07 -3.75 -18.29
C GLY A 194 -5.64 -2.56 -17.42
N ALA A 195 -4.36 -2.44 -17.07
CA ALA A 195 -3.82 -1.35 -16.25
C ALA A 195 -3.16 -0.23 -17.07
N GLU A 196 -3.13 -0.34 -18.39
CA GLU A 196 -2.40 0.59 -19.28
C GLU A 196 -2.95 2.01 -19.20
N GLU A 197 -4.27 2.13 -19.14
CA GLU A 197 -4.98 3.40 -19.03
C GLU A 197 -4.75 4.05 -17.66
N ALA A 198 -4.89 3.27 -16.58
CA ALA A 198 -4.60 3.73 -15.22
C ALA A 198 -3.15 4.22 -15.07
N ALA A 199 -2.19 3.47 -15.60
CA ALA A 199 -0.77 3.89 -15.64
C ALA A 199 -0.55 5.14 -16.52
N SER A 200 -1.37 5.36 -17.55
CA SER A 200 -1.36 6.59 -18.35
C SER A 200 -1.87 7.78 -17.54
N VAL A 201 -2.97 7.61 -16.79
CA VAL A 201 -3.55 8.62 -15.91
C VAL A 201 -2.55 9.10 -14.88
N VAL A 202 -1.92 8.20 -14.12
CA VAL A 202 -0.89 8.57 -13.12
C VAL A 202 0.24 9.37 -13.76
N ARG A 203 0.69 8.98 -14.96
CA ARG A 203 1.77 9.70 -15.65
C ARG A 203 1.39 11.13 -16.00
N ARG A 204 0.15 11.33 -16.48
CA ARG A 204 -0.36 12.61 -16.93
C ARG A 204 -0.80 13.52 -15.79
N VAL A 205 -1.30 12.98 -14.67
CA VAL A 205 -1.71 13.77 -13.50
C VAL A 205 -0.54 14.58 -12.93
N HIS A 206 0.66 14.01 -12.83
CA HIS A 206 1.85 14.73 -12.37
C HIS A 206 2.34 15.80 -13.35
N ALA A 207 2.18 15.55 -14.66
CA ALA A 207 2.61 16.48 -15.70
C ALA A 207 1.53 17.51 -16.10
N GLY A 208 0.31 17.36 -15.58
CA GLY A 208 -0.90 17.82 -16.23
C GLY A 208 -1.41 19.17 -15.75
N GLU A 209 -2.11 19.83 -16.67
CA GLU A 209 -2.94 21.00 -16.41
C GLU A 209 -4.08 20.67 -15.43
N ARG A 210 -4.61 21.72 -14.79
CA ARG A 210 -5.63 21.61 -13.75
C ARG A 210 -6.87 20.82 -14.22
N GLU A 211 -7.36 21.08 -15.43
CA GLU A 211 -8.53 20.40 -16.00
C GLU A 211 -8.34 18.87 -16.07
N TYR A 212 -7.14 18.40 -16.41
CA TYR A 212 -6.84 16.97 -16.44
C TYR A 212 -6.88 16.35 -15.04
N ARG A 213 -6.39 17.09 -14.03
CA ARG A 213 -6.45 16.65 -12.63
C ARG A 213 -7.88 16.61 -12.11
N GLU A 214 -8.70 17.62 -12.40
CA GLU A 214 -10.11 17.66 -11.97
C GLU A 214 -10.91 16.48 -12.53
N ARG A 215 -10.60 16.03 -13.75
CA ARG A 215 -11.24 14.84 -14.35
C ARG A 215 -10.76 13.52 -13.72
N HIS A 216 -9.46 13.39 -13.47
CA HIS A 216 -8.81 12.11 -13.14
C HIS A 216 -8.37 11.96 -11.69
N VAL A 217 -8.72 12.91 -10.82
CA VAL A 217 -8.51 12.82 -9.38
C VAL A 217 -9.87 12.97 -8.72
N SER A 218 -10.28 11.96 -7.97
CA SER A 218 -11.61 11.96 -7.37
C SER A 218 -11.73 13.07 -6.32
N ALA A 219 -12.79 13.87 -6.41
CA ALA A 219 -13.16 14.87 -5.40
C ALA A 219 -13.88 14.30 -4.18
N SER A 220 -14.12 12.98 -4.13
CA SER A 220 -14.78 12.34 -3.00
C SER A 220 -14.10 12.73 -1.68
N ALA A 221 -14.88 12.95 -0.62
CA ALA A 221 -14.35 13.25 0.71
C ALA A 221 -13.41 12.14 1.24
N SER A 222 -13.52 10.93 0.70
CA SER A 222 -12.64 9.79 0.98
C SER A 222 -11.31 9.80 0.21
N SER A 223 -11.16 10.67 -0.80
CA SER A 223 -9.91 10.73 -1.56
C SER A 223 -8.79 11.29 -0.70
N LEU A 224 -7.62 10.66 -0.75
CA LEU A 224 -6.47 11.03 0.07
C LEU A 224 -5.17 11.08 -0.73
N TRP A 225 -4.45 12.19 -0.61
CA TRP A 225 -3.10 12.35 -1.13
C TRP A 225 -2.12 12.66 0.00
N TRP A 226 -1.15 11.76 0.21
CA TRP A 226 0.02 12.00 1.02
C TRP A 226 1.24 12.24 0.15
N LEU A 227 1.83 13.42 0.27
CA LEU A 227 3.16 13.70 -0.26
C LEU A 227 4.22 13.43 0.83
N PRO A 228 5.52 13.45 0.51
CA PRO A 228 6.55 13.10 1.50
C PRO A 228 6.52 13.97 2.77
N ASP A 229 6.13 15.24 2.65
CA ASP A 229 6.13 16.20 3.75
C ASP A 229 5.02 15.88 4.79
N PRO A 230 5.32 15.95 6.11
CA PRO A 230 4.33 15.75 7.16
C PRO A 230 3.10 16.66 7.07
N SER A 231 3.24 17.89 6.57
CA SER A 231 2.10 18.80 6.41
C SER A 231 1.35 18.66 5.08
N ALA A 232 1.87 17.86 4.15
CA ALA A 232 1.31 17.69 2.81
C ALA A 232 0.34 16.51 2.74
N GLU A 233 -0.78 16.66 3.45
CA GLU A 233 -1.96 15.81 3.36
C GLU A 233 -3.11 16.59 2.71
N TYR A 234 -3.65 16.06 1.62
CA TYR A 234 -4.76 16.68 0.88
C TYR A 234 -5.92 15.69 0.75
N ARG A 235 -7.15 16.21 0.84
CA ARG A 235 -8.38 15.40 0.86
C ARG A 235 -9.47 16.00 -0.03
N GLY A 236 -10.27 15.13 -0.65
CA GLY A 236 -11.38 15.53 -1.52
C GLY A 236 -11.02 16.63 -2.50
N GLU A 237 -11.88 17.64 -2.63
CA GLU A 237 -11.68 18.77 -3.55
C GLU A 237 -10.38 19.56 -3.31
N ALA A 238 -9.84 19.55 -2.08
CA ALA A 238 -8.57 20.24 -1.78
C ALA A 238 -7.37 19.61 -2.51
N ILE A 239 -7.51 18.39 -3.04
CA ILE A 239 -6.47 17.75 -3.86
C ILE A 239 -6.30 18.49 -5.20
N TRP A 240 -7.37 19.04 -5.78
CA TRP A 240 -7.29 19.73 -7.07
C TRP A 240 -6.48 21.02 -7.02
N SER A 241 -6.48 21.69 -5.86
CA SER A 241 -5.65 22.87 -5.59
C SER A 241 -4.31 22.53 -4.97
N ALA A 242 -4.03 21.26 -4.67
CA ALA A 242 -2.78 20.85 -4.07
C ALA A 242 -1.61 21.13 -5.02
N PRO A 243 -0.47 21.65 -4.51
CA PRO A 243 0.75 21.73 -5.27
C PRO A 243 1.21 20.32 -5.68
N GLY A 244 1.74 20.19 -6.90
CA GLY A 244 2.47 18.99 -7.28
C GLY A 244 3.70 18.80 -6.39
N VAL A 245 4.19 17.57 -6.26
CA VAL A 245 5.35 17.29 -5.40
C VAL A 245 6.58 18.10 -5.82
N GLU A 246 6.74 18.40 -7.11
CA GLU A 246 7.80 19.27 -7.63
C GLU A 246 7.78 20.66 -7.00
N ALA A 247 6.59 21.26 -6.86
CA ALA A 247 6.45 22.62 -6.35
C ALA A 247 6.95 22.75 -4.90
N SER A 248 6.89 21.66 -4.12
CA SER A 248 7.46 21.63 -2.78
C SER A 248 8.99 21.77 -2.77
N TYR A 249 9.69 21.39 -3.84
CA TYR A 249 11.16 21.43 -3.95
C TYR A 249 11.69 22.64 -4.73
N GLY A 250 10.82 23.62 -5.02
CA GLY A 250 11.20 24.88 -5.67
C GLY A 250 10.89 24.96 -7.17
N SER A 251 11.02 26.17 -7.73
CA SER A 251 10.77 26.42 -9.14
C SER A 251 11.81 25.70 -10.01
N GLY A 252 11.33 24.95 -11.01
CA GLY A 252 12.18 24.16 -11.90
C GLY A 252 12.45 22.74 -11.45
N ALA A 253 11.91 22.31 -10.30
CA ALA A 253 11.91 20.89 -9.95
C ALA A 253 11.14 20.07 -11.00
N SER A 254 11.62 18.85 -11.28
CA SER A 254 11.03 17.95 -12.27
C SER A 254 11.08 16.50 -11.82
N LEU A 255 10.04 15.73 -12.15
CA LEU A 255 9.99 14.30 -11.91
C LEU A 255 10.52 13.48 -13.09
N GLN A 256 11.47 12.60 -12.80
CA GLN A 256 11.94 11.56 -13.70
C GLN A 256 11.45 10.20 -13.23
N ARG A 257 10.72 9.49 -14.09
CA ARG A 257 10.27 8.11 -13.82
C ARG A 257 11.36 7.11 -14.13
N VAL A 258 11.64 6.20 -13.21
CA VAL A 258 12.67 5.15 -13.39
C VAL A 258 12.14 3.73 -13.32
N GLY A 259 10.99 3.51 -12.69
CA GLY A 259 10.30 2.22 -12.68
C GLY A 259 8.80 2.40 -12.49
N ILE A 260 8.02 1.49 -13.06
CA ILE A 260 6.57 1.50 -12.96
C ILE A 260 6.05 0.06 -12.97
N VAL A 261 5.16 -0.24 -12.05
CA VAL A 261 4.41 -1.49 -12.01
C VAL A 261 2.94 -1.14 -11.84
N ALA A 262 2.06 -1.77 -12.62
CA ALA A 262 0.63 -1.51 -12.53
C ALA A 262 -0.18 -2.77 -12.73
N ARG A 263 -1.30 -2.90 -12.01
CA ARG A 263 -2.26 -3.99 -12.17
C ARG A 263 -3.68 -3.47 -12.03
N ALA A 264 -4.54 -4.04 -12.86
CA ALA A 264 -5.98 -3.93 -12.73
C ALA A 264 -6.48 -5.16 -11.96
N VAL A 265 -7.45 -4.94 -11.08
CA VAL A 265 -8.14 -5.96 -10.29
C VAL A 265 -9.65 -5.76 -10.41
N SER A 266 -10.45 -6.63 -9.79
CA SER A 266 -11.92 -6.53 -9.81
C SER A 266 -12.47 -6.38 -11.23
N GLU A 267 -12.09 -7.28 -12.13
CA GLU A 267 -12.51 -7.25 -13.53
C GLU A 267 -12.14 -5.96 -14.31
N GLY A 268 -11.22 -5.15 -13.77
CA GLY A 268 -10.75 -3.92 -14.41
C GLY A 268 -11.47 -2.64 -13.96
N THR A 269 -12.21 -2.68 -12.86
CA THR A 269 -12.83 -1.50 -12.24
C THR A 269 -11.90 -0.79 -11.25
N ILE A 270 -10.95 -1.51 -10.65
CA ILE A 270 -9.95 -0.95 -9.74
C ILE A 270 -8.55 -1.24 -10.27
N ALA A 271 -7.61 -0.33 -10.05
CA ALA A 271 -6.21 -0.53 -10.38
C ALA A 271 -5.30 0.05 -9.32
N TRP A 272 -4.09 -0.51 -9.18
CA TRP A 272 -3.00 0.14 -8.47
C TRP A 272 -1.82 0.38 -9.39
N VAL A 273 -1.07 1.44 -9.09
CA VAL A 273 0.16 1.81 -9.80
C VAL A 273 1.24 2.11 -8.77
N ALA A 274 2.35 1.39 -8.83
CA ALA A 274 3.54 1.65 -8.04
C ALA A 274 4.62 2.28 -8.94
N GLU A 275 5.26 3.36 -8.48
CA GLU A 275 6.33 4.03 -9.22
C GLU A 275 7.59 4.23 -8.37
N HIS A 276 8.75 4.15 -9.02
CA HIS A 276 9.97 4.77 -8.56
C HIS A 276 10.22 6.03 -9.38
N LEU A 277 10.43 7.13 -8.67
CA LEU A 277 10.68 8.45 -9.25
C LEU A 277 12.00 8.99 -8.72
N PHE A 278 12.62 9.87 -9.48
CA PHE A 278 13.62 10.80 -8.99
C PHE A 278 13.12 12.21 -9.24
N LEU A 279 13.07 13.00 -8.18
CA LEU A 279 12.85 14.43 -8.28
C LEU A 279 14.20 15.10 -8.44
N ARG A 280 14.38 15.79 -9.57
CA ARG A 280 15.51 16.68 -9.82
C ARG A 280 15.10 18.08 -9.43
N ALA A 281 15.87 18.74 -8.57
CA ALA A 281 15.62 20.12 -8.18
C ALA A 281 16.95 20.86 -8.03
N ARG A 282 16.88 22.19 -8.00
CA ARG A 282 18.01 23.03 -7.62
C ARG A 282 17.82 23.51 -6.19
N ALA A 283 18.78 23.22 -5.32
CA ALA A 283 18.80 23.71 -3.95
C ALA A 283 20.06 24.57 -3.77
N TYR A 284 19.87 25.88 -3.60
CA TYR A 284 20.95 26.86 -3.65
C TYR A 284 21.65 26.83 -5.03
N ASP A 285 22.92 26.41 -5.07
CA ASP A 285 23.73 26.28 -6.28
C ASP A 285 23.95 24.83 -6.71
N ASP A 286 23.37 23.87 -5.98
CA ASP A 286 23.54 22.44 -6.24
C ASP A 286 22.32 21.85 -6.97
N ASP A 287 22.58 21.05 -8.00
CA ASP A 287 21.57 20.14 -8.56
C ASP A 287 21.46 18.92 -7.64
N ILE A 288 20.26 18.70 -7.10
CA ILE A 288 19.99 17.61 -6.18
C ILE A 288 19.05 16.58 -6.80
N LEU A 289 19.20 15.33 -6.36
CA LEU A 289 18.36 14.21 -6.75
C LEU A 289 17.72 13.58 -5.51
N VAL A 290 16.39 13.65 -5.42
CA VAL A 290 15.62 13.07 -4.32
C VAL A 290 14.90 11.81 -4.83
N PRO A 291 15.22 10.62 -4.33
CA PRO A 291 14.46 9.42 -4.66
C PRO A 291 13.07 9.49 -4.05
N LEU A 292 12.05 9.16 -4.83
CA LEU A 292 10.69 9.00 -4.34
C LEU A 292 10.15 7.61 -4.72
N ARG A 293 9.24 7.13 -3.89
CA ARG A 293 8.38 5.99 -4.20
C ARG A 293 6.94 6.43 -4.13
N ALA A 294 6.12 5.81 -4.95
CA ALA A 294 4.70 6.11 -4.96
C ALA A 294 3.86 4.83 -5.09
N LEU A 295 2.70 4.84 -4.43
CA LEU A 295 1.60 3.92 -4.67
C LEU A 295 0.33 4.73 -4.91
N TYR A 296 -0.36 4.44 -6.01
CA TYR A 296 -1.65 5.02 -6.37
C TYR A 296 -2.70 3.93 -6.40
N VAL A 297 -3.91 4.25 -5.95
CA VAL A 297 -5.12 3.46 -6.16
C VAL A 297 -6.05 4.27 -7.05
N LEU A 298 -6.58 3.62 -8.08
CA LEU A 298 -7.50 4.20 -9.04
C LEU A 298 -8.77 3.37 -9.09
N GLU A 299 -9.89 4.05 -9.23
CA GLU A 299 -11.20 3.48 -9.46
C GLU A 299 -11.76 4.00 -10.78
N ARG A 300 -12.45 3.13 -11.52
CA ARG A 300 -13.09 3.47 -12.78
C ARG A 300 -14.49 4.03 -12.48
N THR A 301 -14.67 5.32 -12.71
CA THR A 301 -15.95 6.03 -12.57
C THR A 301 -16.53 6.26 -13.96
N GLY A 302 -17.52 5.45 -14.35
CA GLY A 302 -18.04 5.44 -15.72
C GLY A 302 -16.99 4.98 -16.72
N GLN A 303 -16.52 5.89 -17.59
CA GLN A 303 -15.48 5.59 -18.59
C GLN A 303 -14.08 6.02 -18.16
N ASP A 304 -13.96 6.83 -17.10
CA ASP A 304 -12.70 7.44 -16.70
C ASP A 304 -12.09 6.74 -15.48
N TRP A 305 -10.78 6.61 -15.46
CA TRP A 305 -10.05 6.30 -14.24
C TRP A 305 -9.84 7.56 -13.40
N GLN A 306 -10.11 7.42 -12.10
CA GLN A 306 -9.89 8.47 -11.12
C GLN A 306 -8.96 7.95 -10.01
N ILE A 307 -7.94 8.73 -9.67
CA ILE A 307 -7.09 8.47 -8.52
C ILE A 307 -7.91 8.76 -7.26
N VAL A 308 -8.12 7.74 -6.44
CA VAL A 308 -8.81 7.83 -5.14
C VAL A 308 -7.82 7.86 -3.97
N GLN A 309 -6.60 7.34 -4.16
CA GLN A 309 -5.56 7.40 -3.14
C GLN A 309 -4.18 7.56 -3.78
N ALA A 310 -3.34 8.42 -3.20
CA ALA A 310 -1.93 8.57 -3.59
C ALA A 310 -1.06 8.65 -2.33
N HIS A 311 0.00 7.84 -2.28
CA HIS A 311 0.99 7.87 -1.22
C HIS A 311 2.38 8.01 -1.86
N LEU A 312 3.05 9.14 -1.65
CA LEU A 312 4.41 9.41 -2.10
C LEU A 312 5.33 9.57 -0.89
N SER A 313 6.53 8.98 -0.94
CA SER A 313 7.48 9.06 0.16
C SER A 313 8.94 9.04 -0.29
N VAL A 314 9.82 9.61 0.53
CA VAL A 314 11.27 9.46 0.42
C VAL A 314 11.70 8.21 1.19
N PRO A 315 12.38 7.23 0.58
CA PRO A 315 12.93 6.09 1.30
C PRO A 315 14.15 6.50 2.14
N LEU A 316 14.26 5.96 3.35
CA LEU A 316 15.28 6.27 4.35
C LEU A 316 16.00 5.00 4.78
N ASP A 317 17.33 5.00 4.79
CA ASP A 317 18.06 3.87 5.39
C ASP A 317 17.97 3.85 6.92
N ASP A 318 18.53 2.80 7.51
CA ASP A 318 18.51 2.61 8.96
C ASP A 318 19.26 3.74 9.69
N GLU A 319 20.32 4.32 9.11
CA GLU A 319 21.06 5.41 9.74
C GLU A 319 20.24 6.69 9.76
N GLN A 320 19.63 7.07 8.63
CA GLN A 320 18.76 8.22 8.51
C GLN A 320 17.52 8.11 9.41
N LEU A 321 16.86 6.95 9.42
CA LEU A 321 15.73 6.69 10.33
C LEU A 321 16.18 6.83 11.78
N ASN A 322 17.29 6.21 12.17
CA ASN A 322 17.79 6.31 13.53
C ASN A 322 18.17 7.75 13.91
N GLU A 323 18.76 8.53 13.00
CA GLU A 323 19.03 9.96 13.23
C GLU A 323 17.74 10.73 13.49
N LEU A 324 16.70 10.50 12.69
CA LEU A 324 15.42 11.21 12.83
C LEU A 324 14.71 10.86 14.14
N ILE A 325 14.82 9.62 14.60
CA ILE A 325 14.08 9.10 15.75
C ILE A 325 14.82 9.32 17.07
N PHE A 326 16.11 9.00 17.08
CA PHE A 326 16.94 8.98 18.29
C PHE A 326 17.92 10.16 18.36
N GLY A 327 17.97 10.99 17.31
CA GLY A 327 18.98 12.02 17.13
C GLY A 327 20.31 11.46 16.62
N LYS A 328 21.24 12.35 16.25
CA LYS A 328 22.61 11.95 15.91
C LYS A 328 23.27 11.34 17.15
N LYS A 329 23.74 10.09 17.03
CA LYS A 329 24.66 9.52 18.02
C LYS A 329 25.85 10.47 18.18
N LYS A 330 25.99 11.09 19.35
CA LYS A 330 27.25 11.76 19.67
C LYS A 330 28.33 10.68 19.65
N LEU A 331 29.37 10.86 18.84
CA LEU A 331 30.52 9.93 18.72
C LEU A 331 31.21 9.62 20.07
N THR A 332 30.84 10.31 21.14
CA THR A 332 31.38 10.16 22.50
C THR A 332 30.77 9.00 23.29
N ASP A 333 29.63 8.43 22.88
CA ASP A 333 29.03 7.28 23.57
C ASP A 333 29.59 5.96 23.03
N ARG A 334 30.92 5.88 22.88
CA ARG A 334 31.61 4.59 22.87
C ARG A 334 31.36 3.98 24.24
N VAL A 335 30.34 3.12 24.29
CA VAL A 335 30.13 2.12 25.33
C VAL A 335 31.50 1.59 25.72
N GLY A 336 31.95 1.95 26.92
CA GLY A 336 33.17 1.43 27.49
C GLY A 336 33.14 -0.10 27.40
N PRO A 337 34.28 -0.76 27.17
CA PRO A 337 34.33 -2.20 26.95
C PRO A 337 33.54 -2.91 28.05
N GLY A 338 32.48 -3.60 27.64
CA GLY A 338 31.66 -4.39 28.54
C GLY A 338 32.56 -5.25 29.42
N ARG A 339 32.36 -5.13 30.73
CA ARG A 339 32.91 -6.05 31.72
C ARG A 339 32.76 -7.47 31.19
N ARG A 340 33.88 -8.13 30.88
CA ARG A 340 33.93 -9.58 30.76
C ARG A 340 33.42 -10.13 32.08
N GLY A 341 32.21 -10.69 32.08
CA GLY A 341 31.75 -11.52 33.18
C GLY A 341 32.76 -12.63 33.36
N THR A 342 33.43 -12.63 34.50
CA THR A 342 34.20 -13.76 35.00
C THR A 342 33.24 -14.93 35.14
N ALA A 343 33.51 -16.01 34.40
CA ALA A 343 32.92 -17.30 34.68
C ALA A 343 33.25 -17.67 36.14
N ALA A 344 32.22 -17.98 36.92
CA ALA A 344 32.38 -18.64 38.22
C ALA A 344 32.68 -20.13 37.99
N PRO A 345 33.45 -20.78 38.89
CA PRO A 345 33.97 -22.13 38.74
C PRO A 345 32.90 -23.23 38.76
#